data_AF-A0A354NUV2-F1
#
_entry.id   AF-A0A354NUV2-F1
#
_cell.length_a   1.000
_cell.length_b   1.000
_cell.length_c   1.000
_cell.angle_alpha   90.00
_cell.angle_beta   90.00
_cell.angle_gamma   90.00
#
_symmetry.space_group_name_H-M   'P 1'
#
loop_
_entity.id
_entity.type
_entity.pdbx_description
1 polymer ?
#
loop_
_entity_poly.entity_id
_entity_poly.type
_entity_poly.pdbx_seq_one_letter_code
_entity_poly.pdbx_strand_id
1 'polypeptide(L)'
;MWTNASGDFVAEASAATSVGGLGKYEWSSDQMNADVQAWLDDAATNFGWILIGNENKIKTANRFDTMESSESARPTLTIEFTP
;
A
#
# COMPACT_ATOMS: atom_id res chain seq x y z
N MET A 1 24.24 -0.58 5.87
CA MET A 1 24.02 -2.03 5.73
C MET A 1 22.54 -2.21 5.54
N TRP A 2 22.12 -2.75 4.40
CA TRP A 2 20.72 -3.05 4.13
C TRP A 2 20.37 -4.31 4.95
N THR A 3 19.43 -4.22 5.90
CA THR A 3 19.17 -5.29 6.89
C THR A 3 18.19 -6.37 6.41
N ASN A 4 17.38 -6.12 5.38
CA ASN A 4 16.42 -7.08 4.83
C ASN A 4 16.63 -7.27 3.33
N ALA A 5 17.18 -8.37 2.81
CA ALA A 5 17.54 -8.55 1.40
C ALA A 5 16.51 -8.12 0.31
N SER A 6 15.24 -7.87 0.67
CA SER A 6 14.15 -7.44 -0.21
C SER A 6 13.86 -5.91 -0.27
N GLY A 7 14.32 -5.08 0.67
CA GLY A 7 13.90 -3.67 0.70
C GLY A 7 14.27 -2.93 1.99
N ASP A 8 14.22 -1.60 1.96
CA ASP A 8 14.01 -0.79 3.17
C ASP A 8 12.51 -0.46 3.26
N PHE A 9 11.75 -1.39 3.82
CA PHE A 9 10.31 -1.25 4.10
C PHE A 9 9.98 -1.93 5.43
N VAL A 10 8.84 -1.57 6.01
CA VAL A 10 8.34 -2.20 7.24
C VAL A 10 7.95 -3.64 6.94
N ALA A 11 8.56 -4.60 7.65
CA ALA A 11 8.38 -6.03 7.38
C ALA A 11 6.93 -6.52 7.61
N GLU A 12 6.21 -5.88 8.53
CA GLU A 12 4.79 -6.14 8.77
C GLU A 12 3.95 -5.31 7.80
N ALA A 13 3.10 -5.98 7.02
CA ALA A 13 2.25 -5.31 6.05
C ALA A 13 1.12 -4.54 6.74
N SER A 14 0.93 -3.27 6.39
CA SER A 14 -0.19 -2.48 6.91
C SER A 14 -1.53 -3.09 6.54
N ALA A 15 -1.67 -3.67 5.35
CA ALA A 15 -2.86 -4.41 4.95
C ALA A 15 -2.53 -5.47 3.90
N ALA A 16 -3.42 -6.46 3.75
CA ALA A 16 -3.32 -7.48 2.71
C ALA A 16 -4.68 -7.71 2.05
N THR A 17 -4.66 -7.83 0.72
CA THR A 17 -5.83 -8.16 -0.11
C THR A 17 -5.43 -9.22 -1.13
N SER A 18 -6.36 -10.14 -1.42
CA SER A 18 -6.17 -11.12 -2.49
C SER A 18 -6.39 -10.47 -3.85
N VAL A 19 -5.34 -10.35 -4.65
CA VAL A 19 -5.38 -9.82 -6.02
C VAL A 19 -5.48 -10.98 -7.01
N GLY A 20 -6.49 -10.94 -7.88
CA GLY A 20 -6.79 -11.95 -8.90
C GLY A 20 -6.76 -11.35 -10.32
N GLY A 21 -7.81 -11.59 -11.10
CA GLY A 21 -7.93 -11.08 -12.48
C GLY A 21 -7.98 -9.55 -12.60
N LEU A 22 -8.38 -9.06 -13.77
CA LEU A 22 -8.52 -7.61 -13.99
C LEU A 22 -9.65 -7.04 -13.13
N GLY A 23 -9.39 -5.97 -12.38
CA GLY A 23 -10.36 -5.34 -11.50
C GLY A 23 -9.77 -4.24 -10.63
N LYS A 24 -10.65 -3.60 -9.85
CA LYS A 24 -10.26 -2.67 -8.78
C LYS A 24 -10.11 -3.45 -7.48
N TYR A 25 -9.10 -3.08 -6.70
CA TYR A 25 -8.77 -3.71 -5.43
C TYR A 25 -8.62 -2.63 -4.37
N GLU A 26 -8.95 -3.00 -3.13
CA GLU A 26 -8.92 -2.11 -1.98
C GLU A 26 -8.08 -2.74 -0.88
N TRP A 27 -7.35 -1.89 -0.16
CA TRP A 27 -6.61 -2.24 1.04
C TRP A 27 -7.11 -1.34 2.16
N SER A 28 -7.53 -1.95 3.26
CA SER A 28 -8.02 -1.27 4.44
C SER A 28 -7.78 -2.14 5.67
N SER A 29 -7.35 -1.52 6.77
CA SER A 29 -7.07 -2.18 8.03
C SER A 29 -6.90 -1.14 9.15
N ASP A 30 -6.96 -1.60 10.40
CA ASP A 30 -6.66 -0.74 11.55
C ASP A 30 -5.21 -0.22 11.53
N GLN A 31 -4.27 -1.00 10.98
CA GLN A 31 -2.88 -0.57 10.88
C GLN A 31 -2.71 0.55 9.85
N MET A 32 -3.42 0.52 8.71
CA MET A 32 -3.40 1.64 7.76
C MET A 32 -3.98 2.93 8.37
N ASN A 33 -5.00 2.80 9.23
CA ASN A 33 -5.52 3.95 9.98
C ASN A 33 -4.46 4.51 10.94
N ALA A 34 -3.74 3.64 11.65
CA ALA A 34 -2.65 4.04 12.53
C ALA A 34 -1.49 4.71 11.77
N ASP A 35 -1.14 4.20 10.59
CA ASP A 35 -0.11 4.81 9.73
C ASP A 35 -0.51 6.24 9.32
N VAL A 36 -1.75 6.43 8.85
CA VAL A 36 -2.26 7.77 8.47
C VAL A 36 -2.31 8.72 9.65
N GLN A 37 -2.71 8.23 10.83
CA GLN A 37 -2.70 9.04 12.05
C GLN A 37 -1.27 9.44 12.43
N ALA A 38 -0.30 8.52 12.35
CA ALA A 38 1.09 8.83 12.61
C ALA A 38 1.66 9.88 11.65
N TRP A 39 1.28 9.83 10.36
CA TRP A 39 1.67 10.82 9.38
C TRP A 39 1.06 12.20 9.63
N LEU A 40 -0.15 12.24 10.21
CA LEU A 40 -0.79 13.49 10.63
C LEU A 40 -0.08 14.08 11.86
N ASP A 41 0.28 13.22 12.83
CA ASP A 41 0.94 13.63 14.07
C ASP A 41 2.39 14.06 13.83
N ASP A 42 3.10 13.40 12.91
CA ASP A 42 4.45 13.77 12.45
C ASP A 42 4.65 13.42 10.96
N ALA A 43 4.60 14.44 10.10
CA ALA A 43 4.77 14.30 8.66
C ALA A 43 6.16 13.75 8.25
N ALA A 44 7.19 13.85 9.10
CA ALA A 44 8.51 13.30 8.81
C ALA A 44 8.52 11.75 8.83
N THR A 45 7.47 11.13 9.37
CA THR A 45 7.30 9.66 9.39
C THR A 45 6.61 9.12 8.14
N ASN A 46 6.15 9.98 7.23
CA ASN A 46 5.47 9.57 6.02
C ASN A 46 6.46 9.21 4.90
N PHE A 47 6.69 7.91 4.73
CA PHE A 47 7.47 7.33 3.63
C PHE A 47 6.58 6.71 2.53
N GLY A 48 5.25 6.82 2.68
CA GLY A 48 4.27 6.18 1.82
C GLY A 48 4.15 4.67 2.03
N TRP A 49 3.30 4.04 1.23
CA TRP A 49 3.14 2.59 1.19
C TRP A 49 3.71 2.00 -0.10
N ILE A 50 4.11 0.73 -0.01
CA ILE A 50 4.50 -0.10 -1.14
C ILE A 50 3.58 -1.32 -1.22
N LEU A 51 3.17 -1.68 -2.44
CA LEU A 51 2.46 -2.94 -2.69
C LEU A 51 3.47 -4.03 -3.07
N ILE A 52 3.56 -5.06 -2.25
CA ILE A 52 4.45 -6.19 -2.46
C ILE A 52 3.59 -7.43 -2.72
N GLY A 53 3.84 -8.09 -3.86
CA GLY A 53 3.20 -9.36 -4.18
C GLY A 53 3.75 -10.50 -3.32
N ASN A 54 3.10 -11.68 -3.36
CA ASN A 54 3.65 -12.84 -2.66
C ASN A 54 4.96 -13.30 -3.33
N GLU A 55 6.09 -12.98 -2.70
CA GLU A 55 7.44 -13.30 -3.21
C GLU A 55 7.85 -14.77 -2.99
N ASN A 56 7.05 -15.54 -2.24
CA ASN A 56 7.28 -16.99 -2.02
C ASN A 56 6.72 -17.87 -3.15
N LYS A 57 6.07 -17.27 -4.15
CA LYS A 57 5.48 -17.99 -5.29
C LYS A 57 6.05 -17.49 -6.61
N ILE A 58 6.19 -18.40 -7.56
CA ILE A 58 6.63 -18.10 -8.93
C ILE A 58 5.47 -17.42 -9.68
N LYS A 59 5.77 -16.35 -10.44
CA LYS A 59 4.81 -15.60 -11.31
C LYS A 59 3.63 -14.96 -10.56
N THR A 60 3.92 -14.06 -9.63
CA THR A 60 2.92 -13.29 -8.86
C THR A 60 2.78 -11.82 -9.28
N ALA A 61 3.43 -11.45 -10.39
CA ALA A 61 3.41 -10.08 -10.90
C ALA A 61 2.00 -9.64 -11.34
N ASN A 62 1.54 -8.51 -10.81
CA ASN A 62 0.31 -7.84 -11.20
C ASN A 62 0.63 -6.38 -11.58
N ARG A 63 -0.06 -5.85 -12.59
CA ARG A 63 0.10 -4.46 -13.02
C ARG A 63 -1.05 -3.63 -12.48
N PHE A 64 -0.73 -2.55 -11.77
CA PHE A 64 -1.68 -1.53 -11.37
C PHE A 64 -1.50 -0.26 -12.20
N ASP A 65 -2.57 0.52 -12.31
CA ASP A 65 -2.55 1.81 -12.98
C ASP A 65 -1.77 2.84 -12.16
N THR A 66 -1.23 3.84 -12.84
CA THR A 66 -0.42 4.91 -12.22
C THR A 66 -1.27 6.14 -11.95
N MET A 67 -0.69 7.14 -11.27
CA MET A 67 -1.35 8.44 -11.08
C MET A 67 -1.59 9.20 -12.39
N GLU A 68 -0.86 8.86 -13.46
CA GLU A 68 -0.99 9.48 -14.79
C GLU A 68 -2.10 8.85 -15.65
N SER A 69 -2.74 7.78 -15.15
CA SER A 69 -3.89 7.16 -15.80
C SER A 69 -5.13 8.06 -15.75
N SER A 70 -6.19 7.69 -16.48
CA SER A 70 -7.46 8.41 -16.46
C SER A 70 -8.04 8.48 -15.05
N GLU A 71 -8.84 9.50 -14.78
CA GLU A 71 -9.47 9.74 -13.46
C GLU A 71 -10.21 8.53 -12.90
N SER A 72 -10.88 7.75 -13.75
CA SER A 72 -11.59 6.53 -13.35
C SER A 72 -10.71 5.34 -12.97
N ALA A 73 -9.41 5.39 -13.29
CA ALA A 73 -8.46 4.28 -13.20
C ALA A 73 -7.25 4.59 -12.28
N ARG A 74 -6.93 5.87 -12.04
CA ARG A 74 -5.82 6.25 -11.15
C ARG A 74 -6.05 5.73 -9.72
N PRO A 75 -5.00 5.30 -8.99
CA PRO A 75 -5.10 4.95 -7.58
C PRO A 75 -5.59 6.12 -6.73
N THR A 76 -6.37 5.82 -5.67
CA THR A 76 -6.92 6.81 -4.75
C THR A 76 -6.75 6.37 -3.30
N LEU A 77 -6.50 7.32 -2.40
CA LEU A 77 -6.58 7.14 -0.96
C LEU A 77 -7.83 7.90 -0.46
N THR A 78 -8.77 7.16 0.13
CA THR A 78 -9.96 7.73 0.77
C THR A 78 -9.82 7.64 2.28
N ILE A 79 -10.02 8.76 2.97
CA ILE A 79 -9.96 8.83 4.43
C ILE A 79 -11.29 9.37 4.94
N GLU A 80 -11.97 8.56 5.75
CA GLU A 80 -13.13 8.99 6.53
C GLU A 80 -12.67 9.24 7.97
N PHE A 81 -12.90 10.45 8.49
CA PHE A 81 -12.48 10.83 9.83
C PHE A 81 -13.63 11.43 10.64
N THR A 82 -13.58 11.24 11.95
CA THR A 82 -14.45 11.95 12.91
C THR A 82 -13.64 13.06 13.58
N PRO A 83 -14.15 14.31 13.63
CA PRO A 83 -13.52 15.41 14.34
C PRO A 83 -13.35 15.18 15.85
#